data_AF-A0A6G1Q2T9-F1
#
_entry.id   AF-A0A6G1Q2T9-F1
#
_cell.length_a   1.000
_cell.length_b   1.000
_cell.length_c   1.000
_cell.angle_alpha   90.00
_cell.angle_beta   90.00
_cell.angle_gamma   90.00
#
_symmetry.space_group_name_H-M   'P 1'
#
loop_
_entity.id
_entity.type
_entity.pdbx_description
1 polymer ?
#
loop_
_entity_poly.entity_id
_entity_poly.type
_entity_poly.pdbx_seq_one_letter_code
_entity_poly.pdbx_strand_id
1 'polypeptide(L)'
;MLCLFVFCHTCLIGQKSAYGPLKKESSVGHLPLSRQSTADCSNDEIVQPRRLNGSSVETPSYQNLHRELLLSHKRGLLLEEKPELKRVLEQRRLELTKEEEMAQRRPSDLETELRKRQQKLQEYEQEEIRRRENQQKIPEFVRVKDNLRRTQTFEQ
;
A
#
# COMPACT_ATOMS: atom_id res chain seq x y z
N MET A 1 23.86 4.86 -7.93
CA MET A 1 22.46 5.23 -8.23
C MET A 1 21.52 4.03 -8.40
N LEU A 2 22.00 2.81 -8.75
CA LEU A 2 21.14 1.61 -8.87
C LEU A 2 20.89 0.83 -7.56
N CYS A 3 21.67 1.07 -6.50
CA CYS A 3 21.50 0.33 -5.23
C CYS A 3 20.33 0.83 -4.35
N LEU A 4 19.80 2.03 -4.59
CA LEU A 4 18.74 2.63 -3.77
C LEU A 4 17.34 2.08 -4.11
N PHE A 5 17.12 1.59 -5.33
CA PHE A 5 15.81 1.11 -5.76
C PHE A 5 15.49 -0.31 -5.24
N VAL A 6 16.50 -1.17 -5.11
CA VAL A 6 16.31 -2.54 -4.59
C VAL A 6 16.03 -2.54 -3.09
N PHE A 7 16.51 -1.55 -2.34
CA PHE A 7 16.30 -1.45 -0.90
C PHE A 7 14.86 -1.02 -0.53
N CYS A 8 14.15 -0.34 -1.43
CA CYS A 8 12.78 0.12 -1.15
C CYS A 8 11.73 -1.00 -1.25
N HIS A 9 11.95 -1.99 -2.12
CA HIS A 9 10.95 -3.04 -2.38
C HIS A 9 10.90 -4.13 -1.30
N THR A 10 11.99 -4.34 -0.54
CA THR A 10 12.00 -5.26 0.61
C THR A 10 11.66 -4.59 1.94
N CYS A 11 11.83 -3.27 2.07
CA CYS A 11 11.57 -2.56 3.32
C CYS A 11 10.08 -2.32 3.58
N LEU A 12 9.23 -2.27 2.54
CA LEU A 12 7.79 -2.00 2.69
C LEU A 12 6.96 -3.22 3.16
N ILE A 13 7.57 -4.40 3.29
CA ILE A 13 6.89 -5.62 3.76
C ILE A 13 6.98 -5.77 5.30
N GLY A 14 7.81 -4.98 5.98
CA GLY A 14 8.23 -5.24 7.37
C GLY A 14 7.54 -4.47 8.51
N GLN A 15 6.44 -3.74 8.30
CA GLN A 15 5.83 -2.99 9.41
C GLN A 15 4.30 -2.85 9.30
N LYS A 16 3.58 -3.95 9.51
CA LYS A 16 2.18 -3.88 9.95
C LYS A 16 2.14 -4.06 11.46
N SER A 17 2.14 -2.93 12.16
CA SER A 17 1.76 -2.84 13.56
C SER A 17 0.33 -3.37 13.70
N ALA A 18 0.19 -4.40 14.53
CA ALA A 18 -1.09 -4.94 14.93
C ALA A 18 -1.74 -4.00 15.95
N TYR A 19 -2.74 -3.22 15.51
CA TYR A 19 -3.74 -2.65 16.40
C TYR A 19 -5.09 -3.24 16.02
N GLY A 20 -5.70 -3.89 17.00
CA GLY A 20 -6.85 -4.77 16.84
C GLY A 20 -8.19 -4.05 16.61
N PRO A 21 -9.26 -4.83 16.39
CA PRO A 21 -10.60 -4.32 16.13
C PRO A 21 -11.31 -3.91 17.42
N LEU A 22 -11.59 -2.61 17.58
CA LEU A 22 -12.53 -2.14 18.60
C LEU A 22 -13.96 -2.39 18.10
N LYS A 23 -14.54 -3.53 18.51
CA LYS A 23 -15.97 -3.78 18.42
C LYS A 23 -16.69 -2.84 19.39
N LYS A 24 -17.55 -1.97 18.86
CA LYS A 24 -18.45 -1.15 19.67
C LYS A 24 -19.71 -1.96 19.92
N GLU A 25 -19.72 -2.69 21.03
CA GLU A 25 -20.91 -3.39 21.51
C GLU A 25 -21.69 -2.46 22.42
N SER A 26 -22.96 -2.27 22.06
CA SER A 26 -23.98 -1.62 22.88
C SER A 26 -24.26 -2.51 24.07
N SER A 27 -23.91 -2.09 25.29
CA SER A 27 -24.48 -2.69 26.50
C SER A 27 -24.63 -1.68 27.63
N VAL A 28 -25.83 -1.74 28.18
CA VAL A 28 -26.42 -1.10 29.35
C VAL A 28 -25.66 -1.44 30.64
N GLY A 29 -25.74 -0.53 31.62
CA GLY A 29 -25.60 -0.84 33.06
C GLY A 29 -24.36 -0.21 33.72
N HIS A 30 -24.53 0.89 34.48
CA HIS A 30 -24.62 0.95 35.96
C HIS A 30 -23.27 0.77 36.68
N LEU A 31 -22.78 1.69 37.54
CA LEU A 31 -23.14 1.86 38.97
C LEU A 31 -22.24 2.98 39.62
N PRO A 32 -22.40 3.40 40.89
CA PRO A 32 -22.75 4.78 41.25
C PRO A 32 -21.73 5.53 42.14
N LEU A 33 -22.02 6.82 42.34
CA LEU A 33 -21.40 7.69 43.35
C LEU A 33 -21.67 7.21 44.79
N SER A 34 -20.68 7.39 45.66
CA SER A 34 -20.82 7.21 47.13
C SER A 34 -20.04 8.26 47.92
N ARG A 35 -20.75 9.05 48.73
CA ARG A 35 -20.49 9.53 50.12
C ARG A 35 -21.44 10.71 50.42
N GLN A 36 -22.56 10.47 51.12
CA GLN A 36 -22.82 10.66 52.58
C GLN A 36 -22.62 12.11 53.04
N SER A 37 -23.44 12.80 53.86
CA SER A 37 -24.72 12.65 54.60
C SER A 37 -24.96 14.08 55.18
N THR A 38 -26.14 14.68 55.32
CA THR A 38 -27.07 14.55 56.47
C THR A 38 -28.34 15.39 56.28
N ALA A 39 -29.47 14.84 56.76
CA ALA A 39 -30.66 15.48 57.35
C ALA A 39 -31.54 16.48 56.54
N ASP A 40 -32.73 15.96 56.22
CA ASP A 40 -34.08 16.51 56.41
C ASP A 40 -34.63 17.71 55.61
N CYS A 41 -35.81 17.39 55.05
CA CYS A 41 -36.99 18.22 54.75
C CYS A 41 -37.14 18.86 53.36
N SER A 42 -38.26 18.46 52.74
CA SER A 42 -39.16 19.27 51.92
C SER A 42 -38.81 19.48 50.45
N ASN A 43 -39.41 18.61 49.64
CA ASN A 43 -40.37 18.94 48.59
C ASN A 43 -40.01 19.99 47.50
N ASP A 44 -40.16 19.49 46.28
CA ASP A 44 -40.58 20.18 45.06
C ASP A 44 -39.62 21.07 44.26
N GLU A 45 -39.84 20.96 42.96
CA GLU A 45 -39.45 21.87 41.87
C GLU A 45 -38.09 21.62 41.19
N ILE A 46 -38.15 20.61 40.32
CA ILE A 46 -37.58 20.67 38.97
C ILE A 46 -38.07 21.97 38.31
N VAL A 47 -37.32 23.07 38.44
CA VAL A 47 -37.55 24.28 37.64
C VAL A 47 -36.25 24.74 37.03
N GLN A 48 -36.32 24.86 35.71
CA GLN A 48 -35.26 25.10 34.74
C GLN A 48 -34.30 26.23 35.14
N PRO A 49 -33.02 26.16 34.76
CA PRO A 49 -32.15 27.32 34.83
C PRO A 49 -32.67 28.39 33.86
N ARG A 50 -33.32 29.38 34.46
CA ARG A 50 -33.83 30.65 33.91
C ARG A 50 -32.90 31.20 32.83
N ARG A 51 -33.40 31.26 31.59
CA ARG A 51 -32.73 31.89 30.45
C ARG A 51 -32.81 33.41 30.63
N LEU A 52 -31.75 34.00 31.17
CA LEU A 52 -31.59 35.45 31.18
C LEU A 52 -31.15 35.91 29.78
N ASN A 53 -31.83 36.96 29.32
CA ASN A 53 -31.68 37.55 28.00
C ASN A 53 -30.25 38.02 27.72
N GLY A 54 -29.96 38.11 26.42
CA GLY A 54 -28.63 38.24 25.86
C GLY A 54 -27.86 39.48 26.29
N SER A 55 -26.58 39.26 26.51
CA SER A 55 -25.54 40.26 26.31
C SER A 55 -24.31 39.52 25.82
N SER A 56 -23.99 39.68 24.55
CA SER A 56 -22.61 39.85 24.11
C SER A 56 -22.62 40.20 22.63
N VAL A 57 -22.17 41.41 22.34
CA VAL A 57 -21.99 41.95 20.99
C VAL A 57 -20.77 41.34 20.29
N GLU A 58 -19.99 40.44 20.91
CA GLU A 58 -18.70 40.04 20.32
C GLU A 58 -18.38 38.54 20.29
N THR A 59 -19.29 37.62 20.66
CA THR A 59 -19.11 36.18 20.36
C THR A 59 -20.41 35.38 20.49
N PRO A 60 -20.74 34.45 19.57
CA PRO A 60 -21.87 33.55 19.74
C PRO A 60 -21.68 32.70 21.00
N SER A 61 -22.67 32.69 21.90
CA SER A 61 -22.74 31.69 22.98
C SER A 61 -22.60 30.28 22.40
N TYR A 62 -21.87 29.39 23.07
CA TYR A 62 -21.65 28.00 22.64
C TYR A 62 -22.93 27.30 22.16
N GLN A 63 -24.06 27.57 22.82
CA GLN A 63 -25.35 26.97 22.48
C GLN A 63 -25.93 27.48 21.15
N ASN A 64 -25.68 28.75 20.81
CA ASN A 64 -26.08 29.32 19.53
C ASN A 64 -25.23 28.73 18.40
N LEU A 65 -23.92 28.62 18.62
CA LEU A 65 -23.03 27.95 17.67
C LEU A 65 -23.43 26.47 17.47
N HIS A 66 -23.72 25.74 18.54
CA HIS A 66 -24.20 24.36 18.46
C HIS A 66 -25.48 24.25 17.64
N ARG A 67 -26.47 25.13 17.90
CA ARG A 67 -27.73 25.18 17.14
C ARG A 67 -27.49 25.50 15.67
N GLU A 68 -26.62 26.46 15.38
CA GLU A 68 -26.28 26.86 14.00
C GLU A 68 -25.60 25.72 13.24
N LEU A 69 -24.61 25.05 13.83
CA LEU A 69 -23.94 23.89 13.24
C LEU A 69 -24.93 22.75 12.92
N LEU A 70 -25.83 22.42 13.86
CA LEU A 70 -26.87 21.41 13.65
C LEU A 70 -27.81 21.79 12.50
N LEU A 71 -28.20 23.06 12.40
CA LEU A 71 -29.07 23.54 11.32
C LEU A 71 -28.36 23.54 9.97
N SER A 72 -27.09 23.92 9.91
CA SER A 72 -26.27 23.89 8.71
C SER A 72 -26.07 22.47 8.17
N HIS A 73 -25.80 21.50 9.06
CA HIS A 73 -25.71 20.09 8.70
C HIS A 73 -27.08 19.53 8.23
N LYS A 74 -28.17 19.81 8.96
CA LYS A 74 -29.54 19.39 8.56
C LYS A 74 -29.98 19.96 7.21
N ARG A 75 -29.54 21.17 6.86
CA ARG A 75 -29.87 21.84 5.59
C ARG A 75 -28.91 21.46 4.46
N GLY A 76 -27.91 20.61 4.71
CA GLY A 76 -26.91 20.22 3.72
C GLY A 76 -26.00 21.38 3.27
N LEU A 77 -25.98 22.48 4.04
CA LEU A 77 -25.11 23.64 3.76
C LEU A 77 -23.66 23.36 4.15
N LEU A 78 -23.46 22.43 5.09
CA LEU A 78 -22.15 21.90 5.40
C LEU A 78 -21.84 20.79 4.39
N LEU A 79 -20.84 21.03 3.55
CA LEU A 79 -20.37 20.08 2.55
C LEU A 79 -19.71 18.89 3.28
N GLU A 80 -20.53 17.94 3.77
CA GLU A 80 -20.10 16.64 4.31
C GLU A 80 -19.53 15.73 3.23
N GLU A 81 -19.61 16.16 1.96
CA GLU A 81 -18.89 15.51 0.91
C GLU A 81 -17.41 15.79 1.12
N LYS A 82 -16.65 14.72 1.40
CA LYS A 82 -15.20 14.71 1.35
C LYS A 82 -14.78 14.32 -0.07
N PRO A 83 -14.81 15.25 -1.05
CA PRO A 83 -14.55 14.92 -2.46
C PRO A 83 -13.17 14.31 -2.63
N GLU A 84 -12.19 14.79 -1.86
CA GLU A 84 -10.83 14.26 -1.85
C GLU A 84 -10.77 12.80 -1.38
N LEU A 85 -11.48 12.46 -0.30
CA LEU A 85 -11.52 11.08 0.19
C LEU A 85 -12.20 10.15 -0.82
N LYS A 86 -13.32 10.57 -1.43
CA LYS A 86 -14.00 9.80 -2.48
C LYS A 86 -13.07 9.57 -3.67
N ARG A 87 -12.39 10.62 -4.14
CA ARG A 87 -11.40 10.54 -5.23
C ARG A 87 -10.24 9.59 -4.91
N VAL A 88 -9.68 9.66 -3.70
CA VAL A 88 -8.57 8.78 -3.29
C VAL A 88 -9.02 7.32 -3.20
N LEU A 89 -10.22 7.05 -2.68
CA LEU A 89 -10.76 5.68 -2.62
C LEU A 89 -11.05 5.12 -4.03
N GLU A 90 -11.61 5.93 -4.92
CA GLU A 90 -11.85 5.53 -6.31
C GLU A 90 -10.53 5.31 -7.06
N GLN A 91 -9.57 6.21 -6.92
CA GLN A 91 -8.22 6.06 -7.46
C GLN A 91 -7.59 4.75 -6.97
N ARG A 92 -7.66 4.48 -5.67
CA ARG A 92 -7.13 3.24 -5.10
C ARG A 92 -7.80 2.00 -5.68
N ARG A 93 -9.12 2.04 -5.91
CA ARG A 93 -9.86 0.95 -6.56
C ARG A 93 -9.36 0.71 -7.97
N LEU A 94 -9.17 1.77 -8.77
CA LEU A 94 -8.70 1.67 -10.15
C LEU A 94 -7.25 1.15 -10.22
N GLU A 95 -6.38 1.60 -9.31
CA GLU A 95 -5.00 1.12 -9.23
C GLU A 95 -4.93 -0.39 -8.96
N LEU A 96 -5.73 -0.88 -8.01
CA LEU A 96 -5.80 -2.31 -7.69
C LEU A 96 -6.29 -3.13 -8.89
N THR A 97 -7.38 -2.72 -9.54
CA THR A 97 -7.88 -3.41 -10.73
C THR A 97 -6.86 -3.39 -11.87
N LYS A 98 -6.18 -2.25 -12.09
CA LYS A 98 -5.13 -2.14 -13.11
C LYS A 98 -3.94 -3.05 -12.80
N GLU A 99 -3.54 -3.16 -11.54
CA GLU A 99 -2.46 -4.05 -11.11
C GLU A 99 -2.85 -5.53 -11.31
N GLU A 100 -4.07 -5.91 -10.92
CA GLU A 100 -4.62 -7.26 -11.15
C GLU A 100 -4.66 -7.61 -12.63
N GLU A 101 -5.14 -6.69 -13.48
CA GLU A 101 -5.14 -6.85 -14.94
C GLU A 101 -3.71 -6.99 -15.50
N MET A 102 -2.77 -6.16 -15.05
CA MET A 102 -1.37 -6.23 -15.48
C MET A 102 -0.67 -7.50 -15.02
N ALA A 103 -0.98 -8.01 -13.83
CA ALA A 103 -0.46 -9.28 -13.32
C ALA A 103 -1.03 -10.49 -14.08
N GLN A 104 -2.29 -10.39 -14.54
CA GLN A 104 -2.92 -11.42 -15.36
C GLN A 104 -2.55 -11.31 -16.84
N ARG A 105 -2.01 -10.17 -17.29
CA ARG A 105 -1.59 -9.98 -18.68
C ARG A 105 -0.47 -10.93 -19.02
N ARG A 106 -0.68 -11.63 -20.14
CA ARG A 106 0.39 -12.43 -20.76
C ARG A 106 1.51 -11.48 -21.21
N PRO A 107 2.77 -11.96 -21.18
CA PRO A 107 3.90 -11.21 -21.73
C PRO A 107 3.58 -10.74 -23.16
N SER A 108 3.99 -9.52 -23.48
CA SER A 108 3.82 -9.01 -24.84
C SER A 108 4.62 -9.85 -25.86
N ASP A 109 4.25 -9.78 -27.14
CA ASP A 109 5.01 -10.45 -28.20
C ASP A 109 6.48 -10.00 -28.20
N LEU A 110 6.73 -8.71 -28.00
CA LEU A 110 8.08 -8.16 -27.87
C LEU A 110 8.82 -8.72 -26.66
N GLU A 111 8.17 -8.77 -25.49
CA GLU A 111 8.77 -9.35 -24.28
C GLU A 111 9.10 -10.82 -24.46
N THR A 112 8.22 -11.57 -25.12
CA THR A 112 8.43 -12.98 -25.45
C THR A 112 9.63 -13.16 -26.36
N GLU A 113 9.76 -12.31 -27.39
CA GLU A 113 10.87 -12.37 -28.32
C GLU A 113 12.21 -11.99 -27.67
N LEU A 114 12.21 -11.00 -26.77
CA LEU A 114 13.38 -10.65 -25.98
C LEU A 114 13.84 -11.82 -25.09
N ARG A 115 12.89 -12.51 -24.43
CA ARG A 115 13.19 -13.71 -23.62
C ARG A 115 13.80 -14.82 -24.48
N LYS A 116 13.23 -15.09 -25.66
CA LYS A 116 13.78 -16.09 -26.59
C LYS A 116 15.20 -15.74 -27.03
N ARG A 117 15.45 -14.48 -27.38
CA ARG A 117 16.79 -14.03 -27.79
C ARG A 117 17.79 -14.18 -26.65
N GLN A 118 17.40 -13.84 -25.42
CA GLN A 118 18.24 -14.01 -24.24
C GLN A 118 18.56 -15.48 -23.97
N GLN A 119 17.56 -16.36 -24.04
CA GLN A 119 17.76 -17.81 -23.89
C GLN A 119 18.74 -18.34 -24.95
N LYS A 120 18.56 -17.95 -26.22
CA LYS A 120 19.45 -18.37 -27.30
C LYS A 120 20.90 -17.93 -27.08
N LEU A 121 21.12 -16.71 -26.56
CA LEU A 121 22.45 -16.24 -26.20
C LEU A 121 23.07 -17.08 -25.06
N GLN A 122 22.30 -17.37 -24.01
CA GLN A 122 22.76 -18.23 -22.92
C GLN A 122 23.12 -19.64 -23.40
N GLU A 123 22.34 -20.21 -24.31
CA GLU A 123 22.65 -21.52 -24.92
C GLU A 123 23.96 -21.48 -25.71
N TYR A 124 24.21 -20.42 -26.49
CA TYR A 124 25.49 -20.26 -27.19
C TYR A 124 26.68 -20.09 -26.24
N GLU A 125 26.52 -19.32 -25.17
CA GLU A 125 27.57 -19.15 -24.16
C GLU A 125 27.92 -20.50 -23.49
N GLN A 126 26.90 -21.27 -23.11
CA GLN A 126 27.09 -22.61 -22.55
C GLN A 126 27.73 -23.57 -23.56
N GLU A 127 27.31 -23.54 -24.83
CA GLU A 127 27.92 -24.37 -25.86
C GLU A 127 29.38 -24.01 -26.10
N GLU A 128 29.74 -22.73 -26.12
CA GLU A 128 31.14 -22.31 -26.25
C GLU A 128 32.00 -22.76 -25.07
N ILE A 129 31.45 -22.71 -23.84
CA ILE A 129 32.11 -23.29 -22.67
C ILE A 129 32.33 -24.80 -22.86
N ARG A 130 31.27 -25.55 -23.23
CA ARG A 130 31.36 -27.00 -23.50
C ARG A 130 32.39 -27.31 -24.58
N ARG A 131 32.41 -26.54 -25.67
CA ARG A 131 33.38 -26.71 -26.77
C ARG A 131 34.80 -26.45 -26.29
N ARG A 132 35.03 -25.41 -25.49
CA ARG A 132 36.35 -25.12 -24.91
C ARG A 132 36.82 -26.24 -23.98
N GLU A 133 35.96 -26.71 -23.08
CA GLU A 133 36.27 -27.82 -22.18
C GLU A 133 36.56 -29.11 -22.95
N ASN A 134 35.76 -29.42 -23.96
CA ASN A 134 35.99 -30.60 -24.80
C ASN A 134 37.30 -30.50 -25.59
N GLN A 135 37.70 -29.31 -26.04
CA GLN A 135 39.03 -29.11 -26.64
C GLN A 135 40.17 -29.33 -25.65
N GLN A 136 40.00 -28.94 -24.38
CA GLN A 136 41.00 -29.18 -23.34
C GLN A 136 41.13 -30.67 -22.98
N LYS A 137 40.05 -31.46 -23.11
CA LYS A 137 40.09 -32.92 -22.90
C LYS A 137 40.88 -33.66 -23.98
N ILE A 138 41.06 -33.08 -25.17
CA ILE A 138 41.82 -33.71 -26.25
C ILE A 138 43.33 -33.53 -25.99
N PRO A 139 44.13 -34.61 -26.00
CA PRO A 139 45.58 -34.51 -25.83
C PRO A 139 46.24 -33.58 -26.85
N GLU A 140 47.27 -32.86 -26.42
CA GLU A 140 47.93 -31.83 -27.23
C GLU A 140 48.50 -32.38 -28.54
N PHE A 141 49.16 -33.55 -28.53
CA PHE A 141 49.75 -34.13 -29.74
C PHE A 141 48.70 -34.43 -30.82
N VAL A 142 47.47 -34.80 -30.43
CA VAL A 142 46.35 -35.01 -31.36
C VAL A 142 45.92 -33.67 -31.95
N ARG A 143 45.75 -32.64 -31.11
CA ARG A 143 45.44 -31.27 -31.54
C ARG A 143 46.48 -30.72 -32.51
N VAL A 144 47.77 -30.85 -32.19
CA VAL A 144 48.87 -30.35 -33.02
C VAL A 144 48.92 -31.07 -34.36
N LYS A 145 48.74 -32.40 -34.37
CA LYS A 145 48.68 -33.19 -35.61
C LYS A 145 47.52 -32.77 -36.51
N ASP A 146 46.33 -32.56 -35.95
CA ASP A 146 45.17 -32.10 -36.71
C ASP A 146 45.34 -30.68 -37.26
N ASN A 147 45.96 -29.77 -36.51
CA ASN A 147 46.28 -28.43 -36.99
C ASN A 147 47.27 -28.46 -38.15
N LEU A 148 48.34 -29.27 -38.04
CA LEU A 148 49.34 -29.41 -39.09
C LEU A 148 48.74 -30.00 -40.38
N ARG A 149 47.81 -30.96 -40.25
CA ARG A 149 47.07 -31.51 -41.40
C ARG A 149 46.20 -30.45 -42.09
N ARG A 150 45.50 -29.61 -41.32
CA ARG A 150 44.65 -28.54 -41.88
C ARG A 150 45.48 -27.52 -42.65
N THR A 151 46.59 -27.05 -42.08
CA THR A 151 47.44 -26.05 -42.76
C THR A 151 48.12 -26.61 -44.00
N GLN A 152 48.51 -27.88 -44.02
CA GLN A 152 49.09 -28.54 -45.20
C GLN A 152 48.09 -28.66 -46.37
N THR A 153 46.79 -28.84 -46.09
CA THR A 153 45.76 -28.93 -47.15
C THR A 153 45.32 -27.59 -47.74
N PHE A 154 45.69 -26.46 -47.13
CA PHE A 154 45.36 -25.11 -47.64
C PHE A 154 46.42 -24.57 -48.63
N GLU A 155 47.56 -25.25 -48.78
CA GLU A 155 48.69 -24.86 -49.64
C GLU A 155 48.66 -25.53 -51.02
N GLN A 156 47.52 -26.06 -51.47
CA GLN A 156 47.38 -26.77 -52.76
C GLN A 156 46.19 -26.28 -53.57
#